data_AF-A0A9E1W1A0-F1
#
_entry.id   AF-A0A9E1W1A0-F1
#
_cell.length_a   1.000
_cell.length_b   1.000
_cell.length_c   1.000
_cell.angle_alpha   90.00
_cell.angle_beta   90.00
_cell.angle_gamma   90.00
#
_symmetry.space_group_name_H-M   'P 1'
#
loop_
_entity.id
_entity.type
_entity.pdbx_description
1 polymer ?
#
loop_
_entity_poly.entity_id
_entity_poly.type
_entity_poly.pdbx_seq_one_letter_code
_entity_poly.pdbx_strand_id
1 'polypeptide(L)' 'MFRKEIKVLDCTIRDGGLMNNHLFSDDLVRRVFQAVNKSGVDYIELGYKADENQFKRGEFGPMKF' A
#
# COMPACT_ATOMS: atom_id res chain seq x y z
N MET A 1 -16.15 -21.69 6.55
CA MET A 1 -15.75 -21.71 7.97
C MET A 1 -14.70 -20.63 8.18
N PHE A 2 -14.90 -19.71 9.12
CA PHE A 2 -13.90 -18.71 9.51
C PHE A 2 -12.83 -19.36 10.39
N ARG A 3 -11.55 -19.03 10.17
CA ARG A 3 -10.41 -19.50 10.97
C ARG A 3 -9.71 -18.29 11.58
N LYS A 4 -9.75 -18.18 12.91
CA LYS A 4 -9.25 -17.00 13.65
C LYS A 4 -7.73 -16.88 13.60
N GLU A 5 -7.04 -17.99 13.36
CA GLU A 5 -5.59 -18.09 13.25
C GLU A 5 -5.08 -17.54 11.91
N ILE A 6 -5.93 -17.50 10.88
CA ILE A 6 -5.57 -16.90 9.59
C ILE A 6 -5.57 -15.39 9.74
N LYS A 7 -4.44 -14.80 9.38
CA LYS A 7 -4.25 -13.35 9.33
C LYS A 7 -4.26 -12.89 7.88
N VAL A 8 -4.99 -11.81 7.61
CA VAL A 8 -5.07 -11.20 6.28
C VAL A 8 -4.19 -9.96 6.24
N LEU A 9 -3.31 -9.92 5.26
CA LEU A 9 -2.49 -8.76 4.92
C LEU A 9 -2.99 -8.18 3.61
N ASP A 10 -3.37 -6.90 3.63
CA ASP A 10 -3.61 -6.15 2.40
C ASP A 10 -2.30 -5.54 1.89
N CYS A 11 -1.89 -5.89 0.67
CA CYS A 11 -0.72 -5.32 0.00
C CYS A 11 -1.09 -4.42 -1.18
N THR A 12 -2.34 -3.95 -1.27
CA THR A 12 -2.87 -3.28 -2.46
C THR A 12 -2.05 -2.06 -2.88
N ILE A 13 -1.70 -1.18 -1.93
CA ILE A 13 -0.94 0.04 -2.23
C ILE A 13 0.53 -0.28 -2.52
N ARG A 14 1.12 -1.22 -1.77
CA ARG A 14 2.52 -1.64 -1.96
C ARG A 14 2.73 -2.33 -3.30
N ASP A 15 1.98 -3.40 -3.58
CA ASP A 15 2.12 -4.22 -4.79
C ASP A 15 1.56 -3.52 -6.01
N GLY A 16 0.40 -2.88 -5.90
CA GLY A 16 -0.16 -2.08 -6.98
C GLY A 16 0.79 -0.96 -7.40
N GLY A 17 1.60 -0.45 -6.46
CA GLY A 17 2.58 0.57 -6.72
C GLY A 17 3.72 0.12 -7.64
N LEU A 18 4.05 -1.18 -7.68
CA LEU A 18 4.98 -1.74 -8.66
C LEU A 18 4.48 -1.61 -10.09
N MET A 19 3.16 -1.60 -10.30
CA MET A 19 2.55 -1.52 -11.63
C MET A 19 2.37 -0.09 -12.13
N ASN A 20 2.38 0.90 -11.23
CA ASN A 20 2.07 2.30 -11.54
C ASN A 20 3.10 3.29 -10.98
N ASN A 21 4.34 2.85 -10.75
CA ASN A 21 5.40 3.67 -10.14
C ASN A 21 4.96 4.40 -8.86
N HIS A 22 4.08 3.81 -8.07
CA HIS A 22 3.46 4.41 -6.87
C HIS A 22 2.71 5.74 -7.10
N LEU A 23 2.36 6.08 -8.34
CA LEU A 23 1.66 7.32 -8.72
C LEU A 23 0.14 7.23 -8.48
N PHE A 24 -0.23 6.93 -7.24
CA PHE A 24 -1.62 6.98 -6.81
C PHE A 24 -2.02 8.42 -6.46
N SER A 25 -3.30 8.76 -6.66
CA SER A 25 -3.83 9.96 -6.04
C SER A 25 -4.00 9.77 -4.53
N ASP A 26 -3.81 10.84 -3.76
CA ASP A 26 -4.02 10.82 -2.31
C ASP A 26 -5.44 10.39 -1.92
N ASP A 27 -6.43 10.74 -2.74
CA ASP A 27 -7.81 10.30 -2.54
C ASP A 27 -7.95 8.78 -2.66
N LEU A 28 -7.33 8.17 -3.68
CA LEU A 28 -7.37 6.72 -3.85
C LEU A 28 -6.71 6.03 -2.66
N VAL A 29 -5.50 6.45 -2.27
CA VAL A 29 -4.79 5.87 -1.11
C VAL A 29 -5.64 6.00 0.15
N ARG A 30 -6.24 7.17 0.40
CA ARG A 30 -7.12 7.40 1.55
C ARG A 30 -8.34 6.49 1.53
N ARG A 31 -9.00 6.33 0.38
CA ARG A 31 -10.20 5.49 0.25
C ARG A 31 -9.88 4.01 0.43
N VAL A 32 -8.77 3.52 -0.13
CA VAL A 32 -8.30 2.15 0.09
C VAL A 32 -8.00 1.93 1.58
N PHE A 33 -7.21 2.81 2.19
CA PHE A 33 -6.90 2.72 3.63
C PHE A 33 -8.18 2.68 4.49
N GLN A 34 -9.13 3.56 4.23
CA GLN A 34 -10.40 3.58 4.98
C GLN A 34 -11.23 2.32 4.78
N ALA A 35 -11.28 1.77 3.56
CA ALA A 35 -12.01 0.55 3.26
C ALA A 35 -11.38 -0.65 3.97
N VAL A 36 -10.05 -0.77 3.89
CA VAL A 36 -9.27 -1.85 4.49
C VAL A 36 -9.32 -1.78 6.02
N ASN A 37 -9.20 -0.58 6.60
CA ASN A 37 -9.34 -0.41 8.05
C ASN A 37 -10.75 -0.77 8.57
N LYS A 38 -11.79 -0.62 7.74
CA LYS A 38 -13.17 -1.00 8.08
C LYS A 38 -13.49 -2.48 7.82
N SER A 39 -12.71 -3.17 6.99
CA SER A 39 -12.99 -4.56 6.61
C SER A 39 -12.53 -5.59 7.64
N GLY A 40 -11.70 -5.17 8.61
CA GLY A 40 -11.17 -6.05 9.65
C GLY A 40 -9.98 -6.90 9.20
N VAL A 41 -9.25 -6.50 8.15
CA VAL A 41 -7.94 -7.12 7.88
C VAL A 41 -6.98 -6.85 9.04
N ASP A 42 -6.01 -7.75 9.22
CA ASP A 42 -5.09 -7.68 10.35
C ASP A 42 -3.93 -6.72 10.09
N TYR A 43 -3.48 -6.61 8.84
CA TYR A 43 -2.31 -5.83 8.46
C TYR A 43 -2.51 -5.11 7.12
N ILE A 44 -1.82 -3.99 6.94
CA ILE A 44 -1.81 -3.19 5.71
C ILE A 44 -0.38 -2.81 5.36
N GLU A 45 0.05 -3.12 4.15
CA GLU A 45 1.27 -2.62 3.55
C GLU A 45 0.98 -1.37 2.71
N LEU A 46 1.34 -0.20 3.26
CA LEU A 46 1.09 1.08 2.61
C LEU A 46 2.11 1.45 1.53
N GLY A 47 3.25 0.77 1.46
CA GLY A 47 4.30 1.14 0.52
C GLY A 47 5.66 0.56 0.85
N TYR A 48 6.68 1.16 0.26
CA TYR A 48 8.09 0.84 0.48
C TYR A 48 8.79 1.94 1.26
N LYS A 49 9.94 1.59 1.83
CA LYS A 49 10.93 2.53 2.35
C LYS A 49 12.19 2.44 1.50
N ALA A 50 12.11 2.90 0.26
CA ALA A 50 13.18 2.73 -0.71
C ALA A 50 14.36 3.70 -0.48
N ASP A 51 15.56 3.26 -0.86
CA ASP A 51 16.76 4.10 -0.85
C ASP A 51 16.68 5.15 -1.97
N GLU A 52 16.83 6.42 -1.59
CA GLU A 52 16.79 7.56 -2.52
C GLU A 52 18.00 7.59 -3.47
N ASN A 53 19.07 6.84 -3.20
CA ASN A 53 20.17 6.65 -4.15
C ASN A 53 19.78 5.75 -5.34
N GLN A 54 18.77 4.90 -5.18
CA GLN A 54 18.30 3.96 -6.21
C GLN A 54 17.05 4.46 -6.94
N PHE A 55 16.20 5.23 -6.25
CA PHE A 55 14.95 5.74 -6.78
C PHE A 55 14.84 7.24 -6.54
N LYS A 56 14.48 8.00 -7.58
CA LYS A 56 14.39 9.46 -7.47
C LYS A 56 12.98 9.91 -7.16
N ARG A 57 12.85 10.86 -6.23
CA ARG A 57 11.60 11.61 -6.02
C ARG A 57 11.24 12.36 -7.31
N GLY A 58 9.97 12.30 -7.72
CA GLY A 58 9.47 12.87 -8.97
C GLY A 58 9.26 11.85 -10.09
N GLU A 59 9.99 10.73 -10.09
CA GLU A 59 9.71 9.59 -10.99
C GLU A 59 8.72 8.61 -10.35
N PHE A 60 8.73 8.52 -9.02
CA PHE A 60 7.86 7.65 -8.24
C PHE A 60 7.01 8.46 -7.27
N GLY A 61 5.80 7.96 -7.00
CA GLY A 61 4.92 8.57 -6.01
C GLY A 61 5.32 8.26 -4.56
N PRO A 62 4.66 8.91 -3.58
CA PRO A 62 5.11 8.92 -2.19
C PRO A 62 5.21 7.53 -1.54
N MET A 63 4.33 6.60 -1.93
CA MET A 63 4.30 5.24 -1.36
C MET A 63 5.51 4.37 -1.74
N LYS A 64 6.50 4.92 -2.45
CA LYS A 64 7.79 4.28 -2.70
C LYS A 64 8.82 4.52 -1.57
N PHE A 65 8.68 5.60 -0.80
CA PHE A 65 9.72 6.11 0.12
C PHE A 65 9.26 6.19 1.58
#